data_AF-A0A7C1KH08-F1
#
_entry.id   AF-A0A7C1KH08-F1
#
_cell.length_a   1.000
_cell.length_b   1.000
_cell.length_c   1.000
_cell.angle_alpha   90.00
_cell.angle_beta   90.00
_cell.angle_gamma   90.00
#
_symmetry.space_group_name_H-M   'P 1'
#
loop_
_entity.id
_entity.type
_entity.pdbx_description
1 polymer ?
#
loop_
_entity_poly.entity_id
_entity_poly.type
_entity_poly.pdbx_seq_one_letter_code
_entity_poly.pdbx_strand_id
1 'polypeptide(L)'
;MYLRKGLSLVEVLTAIFIMGLGVISILTLFPLGAMRMGQAFRDERSALAAYNADQFFRSYWKTYVVEATTPDPFFSALDQPTPGMPPCLPHEVSYPVVIDPMGYLARGGQPNQNWFGDTPTRVPRRNLQIVGNNPAAALALCSLRDGIATDANGNPTPERELRYNYLWVVQRPINQNSFQASLTVIVFDRRAHMYAPPGSEQVFHGVNFAPGQTALFLPGVTRNELEIRSGDWVMDGTIYDPSSGINVGRPGIRHAHFYRVTAITETPAGGTQLEVQPPLRTPTDGNPIPYSGTLILLRGVSGVFIRNPINGN
;
A
#
# COMPACT_ATOMS: atom_id res chain seq x y z
N MET A 1 19.54 -50.19 -60.96
CA MET A 1 18.54 -49.66 -60.01
C MET A 1 19.15 -49.75 -58.60
N TYR A 2 19.77 -48.67 -58.12
CA TYR A 2 20.47 -48.68 -56.83
C TYR A 2 19.44 -48.46 -55.71
N LEU A 3 19.14 -49.51 -54.95
CA LEU A 3 18.41 -49.44 -53.70
C LEU A 3 19.24 -48.62 -52.69
N ARG A 4 18.73 -47.45 -52.29
CA ARG A 4 19.31 -46.64 -51.21
C ARG A 4 19.06 -47.37 -49.89
N LYS A 5 20.13 -47.74 -49.19
CA LYS A 5 20.10 -48.44 -47.90
C LYS A 5 19.42 -47.57 -46.84
N GLY A 6 18.58 -48.20 -46.02
CA GLY A 6 17.70 -47.55 -45.04
C GLY A 6 18.41 -46.69 -43.99
N LEU A 7 17.63 -45.83 -43.34
CA LEU A 7 18.01 -44.97 -42.21
C LEU A 7 18.90 -45.72 -41.21
N SER A 8 20.05 -45.14 -40.88
CA SER A 8 20.96 -45.74 -39.91
C SER A 8 20.40 -45.60 -38.49
N LEU A 9 20.68 -46.57 -37.61
CA LEU A 9 20.27 -46.54 -36.20
C LEU A 9 20.75 -45.26 -35.49
N VAL A 10 21.89 -44.71 -35.91
CA VAL A 10 22.43 -43.43 -35.40
C VAL A 10 21.51 -42.27 -35.73
N GLU A 11 20.97 -42.21 -36.94
CA GLU A 11 20.10 -41.13 -37.40
C GLU A 11 18.80 -41.09 -36.58
N VAL A 12 18.20 -42.26 -36.33
CA VAL A 12 17.02 -42.39 -35.46
C VAL A 12 17.33 -41.97 -34.03
N LEU A 13 18.48 -42.36 -33.48
CA LEU A 13 18.87 -42.03 -32.11
C LEU A 13 19.14 -40.53 -31.94
N THR A 14 19.76 -39.89 -32.94
CA THR A 14 19.92 -38.43 -32.97
C THR A 14 18.59 -37.70 -33.09
N ALA A 15 17.64 -38.21 -33.88
CA ALA A 15 16.31 -37.63 -34.01
C ALA A 15 15.53 -37.69 -32.69
N ILE A 16 15.55 -38.84 -31.99
CA ILE A 16 14.92 -38.98 -30.67
C ILE A 16 15.62 -38.09 -29.64
N PHE A 17 16.94 -37.98 -29.67
CA PHE A 17 17.68 -37.10 -28.76
C PHE A 17 17.30 -35.62 -28.96
N ILE A 18 17.26 -35.14 -30.21
CA ILE A 18 16.84 -33.77 -30.54
C ILE A 18 15.38 -33.54 -30.15
N MET A 19 14.49 -34.48 -30.43
CA MET A 19 13.08 -34.40 -30.02
C MET A 19 12.96 -34.35 -28.49
N GLY A 20 13.73 -35.17 -27.77
CA GLY A 20 13.75 -35.19 -26.31
C GLY A 20 14.18 -33.85 -25.71
N LEU A 21 15.25 -33.24 -26.23
CA LEU A 21 15.67 -31.89 -25.83
C LEU A 21 14.59 -30.84 -26.14
N GLY A 22 13.95 -30.94 -27.31
CA GLY A 22 12.82 -30.07 -27.69
C GLY A 22 11.66 -30.15 -26.70
N VAL A 23 11.19 -31.36 -26.37
CA VAL A 23 10.07 -31.55 -25.44
C VAL A 23 10.41 -31.09 -24.03
N ILE A 24 11.63 -31.35 -23.53
CA ILE A 24 12.07 -30.87 -22.21
C ILE A 24 12.05 -29.34 -22.16
N SER A 25 12.54 -28.66 -23.21
CA SER A 25 12.51 -27.20 -23.25
C SER A 25 11.07 -26.63 -23.19
N ILE A 26 10.13 -27.20 -23.94
CA ILE A 26 8.71 -26.77 -23.92
C ILE A 26 8.07 -27.02 -22.55
N LEU A 27 8.36 -28.16 -21.92
CA LEU A 27 7.86 -28.48 -20.58
C LEU A 27 8.33 -27.48 -19.52
N THR A 28 9.53 -26.91 -19.66
CA THR A 28 10.01 -25.88 -18.71
C THR A 28 9.45 -24.48 -18.97
N LEU A 29 9.12 -24.16 -20.24
CA LEU A 29 8.60 -22.84 -20.60
C LEU A 29 7.13 -22.65 -20.20
N PHE A 30 6.32 -23.71 -20.18
CA PHE A 30 4.90 -23.61 -19.85
C PHE A 30 4.64 -23.11 -18.41
N PRO A 31 5.25 -23.68 -17.35
CA PRO A 31 5.08 -23.17 -15.98
C PRO A 31 5.54 -21.72 -15.83
N LEU A 32 6.64 -21.35 -16.50
CA LEU A 32 7.14 -19.97 -16.47
C LEU A 32 6.15 -19.00 -17.13
N GLY A 33 5.58 -19.37 -18.28
CA GLY A 33 4.54 -18.60 -18.96
C GLY A 33 3.29 -18.45 -18.09
N ALA A 34 2.83 -19.54 -17.47
CA ALA A 34 1.68 -19.54 -16.57
C ALA A 34 1.90 -18.64 -15.34
N MET A 35 3.10 -18.66 -14.75
CA MET A 35 3.45 -17.76 -13.64
C MET A 35 3.40 -16.29 -14.05
N ARG A 36 3.92 -15.95 -15.23
CA ARG A 36 3.89 -14.57 -15.76
C ARG A 36 2.48 -14.10 -16.05
N MET A 37 1.63 -14.95 -16.62
CA MET A 37 0.22 -14.65 -16.85
C MET A 37 -0.54 -14.46 -15.53
N GLY A 38 -0.27 -15.31 -14.53
CA GLY A 38 -0.84 -15.17 -13.19
C GLY A 38 -0.45 -13.87 -12.49
N GLN A 39 0.80 -13.42 -12.65
CA GLN A 39 1.26 -12.11 -12.17
C GLN A 39 0.55 -10.97 -12.92
N ALA A 40 0.50 -11.05 -14.26
CA ALA A 40 -0.15 -10.03 -15.09
C ALA A 40 -1.63 -9.83 -14.72
N PHE A 41 -2.38 -10.91 -14.46
CA PHE A 41 -3.76 -10.79 -14.00
C PHE A 41 -3.89 -10.15 -12.62
N ARG A 42 -2.97 -10.43 -11.70
CA ARG A 42 -2.98 -9.77 -10.38
C ARG A 42 -2.72 -8.28 -10.52
N ASP A 43 -1.74 -7.92 -11.34
CA ASP A 43 -1.37 -6.54 -11.62
C ASP A 43 -2.55 -5.79 -12.28
N GLU A 44 -3.19 -6.39 -13.29
CA GLU A 44 -4.36 -5.84 -13.97
C GLU A 44 -5.54 -5.60 -13.02
N ARG A 45 -5.90 -6.62 -12.22
CA ARG A 45 -7.00 -6.50 -11.25
C ARG A 45 -6.70 -5.47 -10.15
N SER A 46 -5.46 -5.40 -9.69
CA SER A 46 -5.04 -4.39 -8.71
C SER A 46 -5.11 -2.97 -9.29
N ALA A 47 -4.70 -2.78 -10.55
CA ALA A 47 -4.79 -1.51 -11.25
C ALA A 47 -6.25 -1.07 -11.48
N LEU A 48 -7.13 -2.01 -11.84
CA LEU A 48 -8.56 -1.78 -11.97
C LEU A 48 -9.19 -1.37 -10.63
N ALA A 49 -8.87 -2.08 -9.54
CA ALA A 49 -9.33 -1.72 -8.20
C ALA A 49 -8.89 -0.31 -7.82
N ALA A 50 -7.62 0.02 -8.09
CA ALA A 50 -7.10 1.34 -7.81
C ALA A 50 -7.74 2.44 -8.68
N TYR A 51 -8.16 2.13 -9.91
CA TYR A 51 -8.83 3.10 -10.79
C TYR A 51 -10.23 3.41 -10.27
N ASN A 52 -11.00 2.37 -9.93
CA ASN A 52 -12.34 2.52 -9.36
C ASN A 52 -12.30 3.30 -8.04
N ALA A 53 -11.32 3.02 -7.19
CA ALA A 53 -11.10 3.73 -5.94
C ALA A 53 -10.76 5.22 -6.16
N ASP A 54 -9.91 5.55 -7.12
CA ASP A 54 -9.56 6.94 -7.46
C ASP A 54 -10.78 7.72 -7.97
N GLN A 55 -11.55 7.14 -8.91
CA GLN A 55 -12.74 7.79 -9.46
C GLN A 55 -13.82 8.02 -8.40
N PHE A 56 -14.06 7.02 -7.54
CA PHE A 56 -14.97 7.18 -6.41
C PHE A 56 -14.51 8.33 -5.50
N PHE A 57 -13.25 8.34 -5.09
CA PHE A 57 -12.77 9.33 -4.13
C PHE A 57 -12.73 10.75 -4.70
N ARG A 58 -12.46 10.93 -6.00
CA ARG A 58 -12.57 12.24 -6.66
C ARG A 58 -13.99 12.79 -6.62
N SER A 59 -14.97 11.95 -6.96
CA SER A 59 -16.39 12.31 -6.86
C SER A 59 -16.76 12.63 -5.41
N TYR A 60 -16.31 11.79 -4.47
CA TYR A 60 -16.53 11.99 -3.04
C TYR A 60 -15.96 13.32 -2.54
N TRP A 61 -14.71 13.63 -2.90
CA TRP A 61 -14.04 14.87 -2.52
C TRP A 61 -14.81 16.09 -3.03
N LYS A 62 -15.24 16.07 -4.30
CA LYS A 62 -16.04 17.16 -4.86
C LYS A 62 -17.33 17.37 -4.07
N THR A 63 -18.12 16.32 -3.87
CA THR A 63 -19.44 16.43 -3.24
C THR A 63 -19.38 16.70 -1.73
N TYR A 64 -18.52 16.00 -1.00
CA TYR A 64 -18.51 15.99 0.47
C TYR A 64 -17.43 16.88 1.10
N VAL A 65 -16.51 17.45 0.31
CA VAL A 65 -15.48 18.36 0.81
C VAL A 65 -15.58 19.73 0.15
N VAL A 66 -15.71 19.80 -1.17
CA VAL A 66 -15.71 21.08 -1.91
C VAL A 66 -17.09 21.74 -1.90
N GLU A 67 -18.13 20.99 -2.28
CA GLU A 67 -19.50 21.49 -2.43
C GLU A 67 -20.31 21.43 -1.12
N ALA A 68 -19.85 20.68 -0.13
CA ALA A 68 -20.55 20.48 1.12
C ALA A 68 -20.49 21.72 2.02
N THR A 69 -21.65 22.14 2.54
CA THR A 69 -21.74 23.18 3.59
C THR A 69 -20.99 22.78 4.85
N THR A 70 -20.97 21.48 5.16
CA THR A 70 -20.21 20.90 6.26
C THR A 70 -19.34 19.79 5.69
N PRO A 71 -18.02 20.00 5.56
CA PRO A 71 -17.11 18.99 5.04
C PRO A 71 -17.14 17.72 5.88
N ASP A 72 -16.82 16.58 5.25
CA ASP A 72 -16.70 15.30 5.93
C ASP A 72 -15.78 15.40 7.18
N PRO A 73 -16.12 14.76 8.31
CA PRO A 73 -15.30 14.79 9.53
C PRO A 73 -13.81 14.48 9.33
N PHE A 74 -13.43 13.62 8.36
CA PHE A 74 -12.02 13.33 8.12
C PHE A 74 -11.24 14.58 7.68
N PHE A 75 -11.90 15.56 7.06
CA PHE A 75 -11.29 16.75 6.50
C PHE A 75 -10.58 17.58 7.58
N SER A 76 -11.21 17.72 8.75
CA SER A 76 -10.62 18.40 9.91
C SER A 76 -9.33 17.74 10.40
N ALA A 77 -9.18 16.43 10.21
CA ALA A 77 -8.01 15.67 10.62
C ALA A 77 -6.78 15.96 9.74
N LEU A 78 -6.97 16.55 8.55
CA LEU A 78 -5.86 17.04 7.73
C LEU A 78 -5.19 18.25 8.40
N ASP A 79 -5.94 19.11 9.09
CA ASP A 79 -5.43 20.27 9.82
C ASP A 79 -4.90 19.91 11.20
N GLN A 80 -5.72 19.18 11.96
CA GLN A 80 -5.42 18.78 13.33
C GLN A 80 -6.10 17.43 13.64
N PRO A 81 -5.33 16.32 13.67
CA PRO A 81 -5.89 14.98 13.87
C PRO A 81 -6.70 14.82 15.16
N THR A 82 -6.24 15.42 16.25
CA THR A 82 -6.86 15.32 17.58
C THR A 82 -6.55 16.57 18.40
N PRO A 83 -7.41 16.96 19.36
CA PRO A 83 -7.06 17.97 20.37
C PRO A 83 -5.75 17.59 21.06
N GLY A 84 -4.81 18.53 21.17
CA GLY A 84 -3.49 18.33 21.78
C GLY A 84 -2.34 18.08 20.80
N MET A 85 -2.63 17.73 19.53
CA MET A 85 -1.63 17.87 18.46
C MET A 85 -1.65 19.31 17.94
N PRO A 86 -0.50 19.89 17.53
CA PRO A 86 -0.51 21.24 16.98
C PRO A 86 -1.22 21.25 15.63
N PRO A 87 -1.99 22.30 15.34
CA PRO A 87 -2.56 22.48 14.02
C PRO A 87 -1.45 22.71 12.99
N CYS A 88 -1.68 22.25 11.77
CA CYS A 88 -0.82 22.53 10.63
C CYS A 88 -0.84 24.03 10.29
N LEU A 89 0.32 24.65 10.06
CA LEU A 89 0.37 26.04 9.61
C LEU A 89 -0.05 26.15 8.13
N PRO A 90 -0.57 27.30 7.67
CA PRO A 90 -1.09 27.44 6.31
C PRO A 90 -0.08 27.09 5.19
N HIS A 91 1.20 27.40 5.36
CA HIS A 91 2.24 27.17 4.35
C HIS A 91 2.92 25.79 4.46
N GLU A 92 2.49 24.94 5.38
CA GLU A 92 3.06 23.61 5.59
C GLU A 92 2.24 22.53 4.86
N VAL A 93 2.84 21.35 4.72
CA VAL A 93 2.11 20.14 4.29
C VAL A 93 1.14 19.72 5.40
N SER A 94 -0.08 19.32 5.06
CA SER A 94 -1.06 18.85 6.04
C SER A 94 -0.67 17.51 6.68
N TYR A 95 -1.39 17.10 7.72
CA TYR A 95 -1.30 15.72 8.19
C TYR A 95 -1.78 14.77 7.10
N PRO A 96 -1.10 13.63 6.90
CA PRO A 96 -1.62 12.58 6.04
C PRO A 96 -2.77 11.87 6.77
N VAL A 97 -3.90 11.72 6.09
CA VAL A 97 -5.06 10.99 6.61
C VAL A 97 -5.24 9.71 5.83
N VAL A 98 -5.25 8.59 6.53
CA VAL A 98 -5.59 7.28 5.97
C VAL A 98 -7.11 7.09 6.08
N ILE A 99 -7.77 7.04 4.94
CA ILE A 99 -9.20 6.81 4.84
C ILE A 99 -9.40 5.33 4.57
N ASP A 100 -9.80 4.62 5.62
CA ASP A 100 -9.93 3.16 5.63
C ASP A 100 -11.16 2.73 6.42
N PRO A 101 -12.37 2.83 5.85
CA PRO A 101 -13.60 2.40 6.49
C PRO A 101 -13.55 0.95 7.02
N MET A 102 -12.92 0.03 6.26
CA MET A 102 -12.79 -1.36 6.68
C MET A 102 -11.91 -1.52 7.91
N GLY A 103 -10.70 -0.94 7.90
CA GLY A 103 -9.79 -1.01 9.03
C GLY A 103 -10.23 -0.17 10.23
N TYR A 104 -11.02 0.88 10.01
CA TYR A 104 -11.63 1.67 11.09
C TYR A 104 -12.68 0.85 11.84
N LEU A 105 -13.62 0.23 11.11
CA LEU A 105 -14.67 -0.58 11.73
C LEU A 105 -14.12 -1.88 12.33
N ALA A 106 -13.10 -2.50 11.72
CA ALA A 106 -12.41 -3.67 12.26
C ALA A 106 -11.76 -3.41 13.64
N ARG A 107 -11.43 -2.15 13.94
CA ARG A 107 -10.82 -1.72 15.21
C ARG A 107 -11.82 -0.98 16.12
N GLY A 108 -13.12 -1.15 15.91
CA GLY A 108 -14.17 -0.49 16.70
C GLY A 108 -13.95 -0.62 18.21
N GLY A 109 -13.82 0.52 18.91
CA GLY A 109 -13.61 0.57 20.36
C GLY A 109 -12.16 0.35 20.82
N GLN A 110 -11.21 0.11 19.91
CA GLN A 110 -9.80 -0.05 20.25
C GLN A 110 -9.07 1.30 20.27
N PRO A 111 -7.98 1.46 21.05
CA PRO A 111 -7.20 2.70 21.09
C PRO A 111 -6.66 3.15 19.72
N ASN A 112 -6.36 2.19 18.84
CA ASN A 112 -5.87 2.43 17.48
C ASN A 112 -6.98 2.47 16.42
N GLN A 113 -8.24 2.62 16.80
CA GLN A 113 -9.33 2.84 15.83
C GLN A 113 -9.08 4.10 14.97
N ASN A 114 -8.59 5.17 15.62
CA ASN A 114 -8.40 6.49 15.04
C ASN A 114 -6.97 6.72 14.50
N TRP A 115 -6.09 5.72 14.59
CA TRP A 115 -4.67 5.84 14.27
C TRP A 115 -4.24 4.68 13.37
N PHE A 116 -3.42 4.97 12.38
CA PHE A 116 -2.98 3.98 11.42
C PHE A 116 -1.79 3.18 11.97
N GLY A 117 -1.96 1.89 12.24
CA GLY A 117 -0.93 1.04 12.85
C GLY A 117 -1.47 0.17 14.00
N ASP A 118 -0.72 -0.89 14.33
CA ASP A 118 -1.04 -1.74 15.49
C ASP A 118 -0.72 -1.06 16.83
N THR A 119 0.29 -0.20 16.86
CA THR A 119 0.54 0.73 17.97
C THR A 119 0.07 2.14 17.58
N PRO A 120 -0.28 3.00 18.57
CA PRO A 120 -0.68 4.37 18.27
C PRO A 120 0.42 5.13 17.52
N THR A 121 0.22 5.33 16.22
CA THR A 121 0.97 6.30 15.44
C THR A 121 0.29 7.65 15.53
N ARG A 122 0.92 8.68 14.97
CA ARG A 122 0.32 10.00 14.81
C ARG A 122 -0.40 10.17 13.47
N VAL A 123 -0.48 9.12 12.66
CA VAL A 123 -1.14 9.14 11.34
C VAL A 123 -2.63 8.85 11.55
N PRO A 124 -3.53 9.83 11.39
CA PRO A 124 -4.96 9.59 11.59
C PRO A 124 -5.53 8.56 10.60
N ARG A 125 -6.29 7.61 11.14
CA ARG A 125 -7.21 6.77 10.39
C ARG A 125 -8.63 7.31 10.50
N ARG A 126 -9.32 7.50 9.40
CA ARG A 126 -10.70 8.00 9.39
C ARG A 126 -11.61 7.12 8.55
N ASN A 127 -12.89 7.17 8.91
CA ASN A 127 -13.98 6.60 8.15
C ASN A 127 -14.59 7.68 7.23
N LEU A 128 -15.41 7.25 6.27
CA LEU A 128 -16.21 8.14 5.45
C LEU A 128 -17.61 8.27 6.04
N GLN A 129 -18.16 9.49 6.03
CA GLN A 129 -19.50 9.75 6.55
C GLN A 129 -20.56 8.87 5.86
N ILE A 130 -20.44 8.63 4.55
CA ILE A 130 -21.38 7.79 3.79
C ILE A 130 -21.42 6.32 4.27
N VAL A 131 -20.33 5.83 4.86
CA VAL A 131 -20.25 4.47 5.39
C VAL A 131 -20.89 4.40 6.78
N GLY A 132 -20.67 5.43 7.61
CA GLY A 132 -21.11 5.45 9.00
C GLY A 132 -20.62 4.21 9.74
N ASN A 133 -21.48 3.59 10.55
CA ASN A 133 -21.14 2.39 11.32
C ASN A 133 -21.53 1.08 10.62
N ASN A 134 -21.73 1.06 9.29
CA ASN A 134 -22.19 -0.12 8.57
C ASN A 134 -21.02 -0.91 7.95
N PRO A 135 -20.65 -2.10 8.48
CA PRO A 135 -19.56 -2.91 7.95
C PRO A 135 -19.79 -3.34 6.49
N ALA A 136 -21.02 -3.68 6.13
CA ALA A 136 -21.34 -4.09 4.77
C ALA A 136 -21.15 -2.94 3.77
N ALA A 137 -21.46 -1.70 4.17
CA ALA A 137 -21.19 -0.52 3.36
C ALA A 137 -19.68 -0.29 3.20
N ALA A 138 -18.89 -0.47 4.28
CA ALA A 138 -17.43 -0.37 4.22
C ALA A 138 -16.83 -1.39 3.25
N LEU A 139 -17.27 -2.66 3.34
CA LEU A 139 -16.83 -3.72 2.44
C LEU A 139 -17.18 -3.39 1.00
N ALA A 140 -18.45 -3.09 0.74
CA ALA A 140 -18.93 -2.83 -0.60
C ALA A 140 -18.26 -1.59 -1.21
N LEU A 141 -17.88 -0.61 -0.39
CA LEU A 141 -17.20 0.59 -0.86
C LEU A 141 -15.69 0.38 -1.10
N CYS A 142 -15.03 -0.43 -0.26
CA CYS A 142 -13.58 -0.57 -0.28
C CYS A 142 -13.11 -1.89 -0.94
N SER A 143 -13.97 -2.54 -1.73
CA SER A 143 -13.67 -3.77 -2.47
C SER A 143 -13.94 -3.63 -3.96
N LEU A 144 -13.18 -4.35 -4.79
CA LEU A 144 -13.50 -4.50 -6.20
C LEU A 144 -14.78 -5.34 -6.36
N ARG A 145 -15.80 -4.78 -7.04
CA ARG A 145 -17.13 -5.39 -7.16
C ARG A 145 -17.33 -6.34 -8.34
N ASP A 146 -16.28 -6.59 -9.11
CA ASP A 146 -16.34 -7.15 -10.47
C ASP A 146 -16.46 -8.69 -10.52
N GLY A 147 -16.44 -9.38 -9.38
CA GLY A 147 -16.70 -10.81 -9.32
C GLY A 147 -18.19 -11.11 -9.16
N ILE A 148 -18.83 -11.69 -10.18
CA ILE A 148 -20.08 -12.44 -10.04
C ILE A 148 -19.68 -13.89 -9.81
N ALA A 149 -19.80 -14.39 -8.58
CA ALA A 149 -19.70 -15.83 -8.36
C ALA A 149 -21.07 -16.46 -8.53
N THR A 150 -21.12 -17.66 -9.10
CA THR A 150 -22.35 -18.44 -9.21
C THR A 150 -22.30 -19.63 -8.25
N ASP A 151 -23.44 -20.02 -7.70
CA ASP A 151 -23.54 -21.25 -6.93
C ASP A 151 -23.43 -22.48 -7.86
N ALA A 152 -23.43 -23.69 -7.28
CA ALA A 152 -23.43 -24.94 -8.06
C ALA A 152 -24.63 -25.08 -9.01
N ASN A 153 -25.67 -24.25 -8.85
CA ASN A 153 -26.87 -24.23 -9.67
C ASN A 153 -26.85 -23.10 -10.71
N GLY A 154 -25.75 -22.35 -10.83
CA GLY A 154 -25.60 -21.24 -11.78
C GLY A 154 -26.31 -19.94 -11.36
N ASN A 155 -26.84 -19.85 -10.14
CA ASN A 155 -27.43 -18.60 -9.65
C ASN A 155 -26.31 -17.66 -9.19
N PRO A 156 -26.41 -16.35 -9.47
CA PRO A 156 -25.47 -15.39 -8.92
C PRO A 156 -25.56 -15.43 -7.40
N THR A 157 -24.44 -15.76 -6.76
CA THR A 157 -24.29 -15.68 -5.31
C THR A 157 -23.95 -14.25 -4.92
N PRO A 158 -24.37 -13.81 -3.72
CA PRO A 158 -23.88 -12.58 -3.14
C PRO A 158 -22.39 -12.65 -2.75
N GLU A 159 -21.79 -13.84 -2.78
CA GLU A 159 -20.36 -14.05 -2.59
C GLU A 159 -19.59 -13.46 -3.77
N ARG A 160 -19.18 -12.21 -3.63
CA ARG A 160 -18.30 -11.57 -4.61
C ARG A 160 -16.87 -12.00 -4.34
N GLU A 161 -16.03 -11.99 -5.39
CA GLU A 161 -14.59 -12.16 -5.22
C GLU A 161 -14.04 -10.91 -4.51
N LEU A 162 -14.11 -10.89 -3.17
CA LEU A 162 -13.60 -9.85 -2.28
C LEU A 162 -12.08 -9.92 -2.15
N ARG A 163 -11.42 -10.22 -3.25
CA ARG A 163 -9.98 -10.48 -3.28
C ARG A 163 -9.19 -9.19 -3.19
N TYR A 164 -9.63 -8.14 -3.87
CA TYR A 164 -8.94 -6.86 -3.86
C TYR A 164 -9.73 -5.83 -3.06
N ASN A 165 -9.05 -5.28 -2.07
CA ASN A 165 -9.57 -4.24 -1.21
C ASN A 165 -8.63 -3.04 -1.27
N TYR A 166 -9.11 -1.86 -0.91
CA TYR A 166 -8.29 -0.67 -0.97
C TYR A 166 -8.58 0.31 0.16
N LEU A 167 -7.62 1.19 0.37
CA LEU A 167 -7.76 2.38 1.20
C LEU A 167 -7.14 3.57 0.49
N TRP A 168 -7.47 4.78 0.95
CA TRP A 168 -6.92 6.01 0.42
C TRP A 168 -6.01 6.67 1.45
N VAL A 169 -4.94 7.30 0.98
CA VAL A 169 -4.11 8.19 1.77
C VAL A 169 -4.14 9.55 1.11
N VAL A 170 -4.57 10.54 1.89
CA VAL A 170 -4.82 11.91 1.42
C VAL A 170 -3.96 12.87 2.22
N GLN A 171 -3.29 13.79 1.52
CA GLN A 171 -2.47 14.82 2.15
C GLN A 171 -2.47 16.08 1.29
N ARG A 172 -2.64 17.25 1.89
CA ARG A 172 -2.52 18.52 1.16
C ARG A 172 -1.04 18.91 1.06
N PRO A 173 -0.52 19.21 -0.14
CA PRO A 173 0.84 19.68 -0.30
C PRO A 173 1.07 21.04 0.39
N ILE A 174 0.04 21.88 0.44
CA ILE A 174 0.03 23.15 1.16
C ILE A 174 -1.31 23.26 1.88
N ASN A 175 -1.29 23.42 3.20
CA ASN A 175 -2.48 23.37 4.04
C ASN A 175 -3.48 24.49 3.74
N GLN A 176 -2.98 25.68 3.35
CA GLN A 176 -3.77 26.83 2.93
C GLN A 176 -4.66 26.52 1.71
N ASN A 177 -4.22 25.62 0.83
CA ASN A 177 -5.04 25.17 -0.29
C ASN A 177 -5.88 23.95 0.14
N SER A 178 -6.95 24.21 0.89
CA SER A 178 -7.76 23.18 1.52
C SER A 178 -8.43 22.21 0.53
N PHE A 179 -8.62 22.61 -0.73
CA PHE A 179 -9.29 21.79 -1.75
C PHE A 179 -8.33 21.06 -2.69
N GLN A 180 -7.02 21.25 -2.53
CA GLN A 180 -6.01 20.53 -3.29
C GLN A 180 -5.34 19.48 -2.40
N ALA A 181 -5.38 18.21 -2.81
CA ALA A 181 -4.70 17.14 -2.09
C ALA A 181 -4.01 16.15 -3.02
N SER A 182 -2.89 15.60 -2.56
CA SER A 182 -2.29 14.40 -3.13
C SER A 182 -3.09 13.19 -2.68
N LEU A 183 -3.39 12.30 -3.63
CA LEU A 183 -4.11 11.06 -3.37
C LEU A 183 -3.21 9.86 -3.70
N THR A 184 -3.11 8.94 -2.76
CA THR A 184 -2.49 7.64 -2.97
C THR A 184 -3.50 6.55 -2.66
N VAL A 185 -3.64 5.57 -3.56
CA VAL A 185 -4.51 4.40 -3.36
C VAL A 185 -3.64 3.20 -3.05
N ILE A 186 -3.92 2.52 -1.94
CA ILE A 186 -3.26 1.27 -1.57
C ILE A 186 -4.23 0.14 -1.83
N VAL A 187 -3.81 -0.86 -2.60
CA VAL A 187 -4.62 -2.05 -2.91
C VAL A 187 -4.01 -3.26 -2.20
N PHE A 188 -4.84 -4.01 -1.50
CA PHE A 188 -4.49 -5.25 -0.82
C PHE A 188 -5.01 -6.47 -1.60
N ASP A 189 -4.26 -7.58 -1.56
CA ASP A 189 -4.71 -8.91 -1.99
C ASP A 189 -5.10 -9.72 -0.74
N ARG A 190 -6.38 -10.09 -0.64
CA ARG A 190 -7.00 -10.90 0.42
C ARG A 190 -6.91 -10.29 1.82
N ARG A 191 -7.13 -8.98 1.94
CA ARG A 191 -7.30 -8.34 3.26
C ARG A 191 -8.62 -8.79 3.87
N ALA A 192 -8.58 -9.38 5.06
CA ALA A 192 -9.77 -9.85 5.76
C ALA A 192 -10.70 -8.67 6.12
N HIS A 193 -12.00 -8.83 5.87
CA HIS A 193 -13.00 -7.83 6.27
C HIS A 193 -13.31 -7.94 7.76
N MET A 194 -13.39 -6.80 8.46
CA MET A 194 -13.67 -6.72 9.91
C MET A 194 -12.67 -7.47 10.81
N TYR A 195 -11.52 -7.84 10.27
CA TYR A 195 -10.49 -8.54 11.02
C TYR A 195 -9.13 -7.91 10.76
N ALA A 196 -8.60 -7.23 11.77
CA ALA A 196 -7.27 -6.64 11.79
C ALA A 196 -6.41 -7.42 12.79
N PRO A 197 -5.79 -8.55 12.40
CA PRO A 197 -4.96 -9.30 13.31
C PRO A 197 -3.77 -8.46 13.78
N PRO A 198 -3.25 -8.68 15.00
CA PRO A 198 -1.99 -8.10 15.42
C PRO A 198 -0.90 -8.41 14.39
N GLY A 199 -0.12 -7.42 14.03
CA GLY A 199 0.93 -7.51 13.01
C GLY A 199 0.48 -7.16 11.60
N SER A 200 -0.82 -6.93 11.35
CA SER A 200 -1.28 -6.51 10.01
C SER A 200 -0.71 -5.15 9.59
N GLU A 201 -0.41 -4.29 10.56
CA GLU A 201 0.11 -2.93 10.38
C GLU A 201 1.22 -2.67 11.42
N GLN A 202 2.30 -3.45 11.34
CA GLN A 202 3.42 -3.35 12.29
C GLN A 202 4.09 -1.97 12.21
N VAL A 203 4.38 -1.39 13.36
CA VAL A 203 4.96 -0.05 13.48
C VAL A 203 6.35 -0.18 14.11
N PHE A 204 7.33 0.47 13.48
CA PHE A 204 8.70 0.58 13.96
C PHE A 204 9.04 2.05 14.19
N HIS A 205 9.35 2.42 15.41
CA HIS A 205 9.83 3.76 15.76
C HIS A 205 11.36 3.79 15.80
N GLY A 206 11.96 4.97 15.71
CA GLY A 206 13.41 5.11 15.81
C GLY A 206 14.16 4.73 14.54
N VAL A 207 13.45 4.56 13.41
CA VAL A 207 14.05 4.15 12.13
C VAL A 207 14.79 5.34 11.54
N ASN A 208 16.07 5.18 11.20
CA ASN A 208 16.85 6.25 10.61
C ASN A 208 16.57 6.36 9.10
N PHE A 209 15.99 7.48 8.69
CA PHE A 209 15.75 7.84 7.30
C PHE A 209 16.86 8.78 6.83
N ALA A 210 17.67 8.34 5.88
CA ALA A 210 18.71 9.16 5.25
C ALA A 210 18.29 9.51 3.81
N PRO A 211 17.85 10.76 3.53
CA PRO A 211 17.41 11.17 2.21
C PRO A 211 18.44 10.83 1.11
N GLY A 212 17.95 10.32 -0.03
CA GLY A 212 18.78 9.89 -1.16
C GLY A 212 19.36 8.48 -1.05
N GLN A 213 19.31 7.84 0.13
CA GLN A 213 19.72 6.44 0.29
C GLN A 213 18.59 5.47 -0.09
N THR A 214 18.92 4.20 -0.34
CA THR A 214 17.96 3.10 -0.55
C THR A 214 17.87 2.15 0.63
N ALA A 215 18.70 2.31 1.65
CA ALA A 215 18.75 1.42 2.80
C ALA A 215 18.01 2.03 4.00
N LEU A 216 17.13 1.25 4.62
CA LEU A 216 16.51 1.52 5.91
C LEU A 216 17.00 0.51 6.94
N PHE A 217 17.49 0.98 8.07
CA PHE A 217 17.96 0.13 9.16
C PHE A 217 16.92 0.05 10.29
N LEU A 218 16.52 -1.17 10.64
CA LEU A 218 15.62 -1.49 11.75
C LEU A 218 16.45 -2.02 12.93
N PRO A 219 16.83 -1.15 13.90
CA PRO A 219 17.67 -1.56 15.01
C PRO A 219 16.93 -2.55 15.92
N GLY A 220 17.59 -3.67 16.26
CA GLY A 220 17.08 -4.65 17.21
C GLY A 220 15.88 -5.48 16.72
N VAL A 221 15.49 -5.35 15.44
CA VAL A 221 14.45 -6.17 14.84
C VAL A 221 15.10 -7.27 14.02
N THR A 222 14.89 -8.51 14.43
CA THR A 222 15.42 -9.67 13.70
C THR A 222 14.52 -10.01 12.51
N ARG A 223 15.08 -10.66 11.48
CA ARG A 223 14.33 -11.05 10.28
C ARG A 223 13.13 -11.96 10.59
N ASN A 224 13.22 -12.79 11.63
CA ASN A 224 12.15 -13.72 12.00
C ASN A 224 10.93 -13.01 12.62
N GLU A 225 11.11 -11.79 13.14
CA GLU A 225 10.02 -10.96 13.68
C GLU A 225 9.32 -10.15 12.57
N LEU A 226 10.01 -9.95 11.45
CA LEU A 226 9.54 -9.24 10.27
C LEU A 226 8.89 -10.21 9.28
N GLU A 227 7.57 -10.20 9.22
CA GLU A 227 6.83 -10.87 8.15
C GLU A 227 6.81 -9.99 6.89
N ILE A 228 8.00 -9.74 6.32
CA ILE A 228 8.20 -8.94 5.11
C ILE A 228 8.94 -9.75 4.05
N ARG A 229 8.56 -9.55 2.79
CA ARG A 229 9.19 -10.17 1.62
C ARG A 229 9.66 -9.09 0.66
N SER A 230 10.64 -9.44 -0.18
CA SER A 230 10.95 -8.61 -1.34
C SER A 230 9.70 -8.48 -2.21
N GLY A 231 9.39 -7.25 -2.59
CA GLY A 231 8.19 -6.86 -3.31
C GLY A 231 7.10 -6.20 -2.44
N ASP A 232 7.15 -6.38 -1.12
CA ASP A 232 6.19 -5.78 -0.18
C ASP A 232 6.37 -4.25 -0.07
N TRP A 233 5.39 -3.59 0.52
CA TRP A 233 5.35 -2.14 0.66
C TRP A 233 5.49 -1.71 2.12
N VAL A 234 6.30 -0.69 2.34
CA VAL A 234 6.43 0.01 3.62
C VAL A 234 6.03 1.47 3.44
N MET A 235 5.48 2.05 4.51
CA MET A 235 5.10 3.45 4.58
C MET A 235 5.99 4.17 5.60
N ASP A 236 6.60 5.27 5.18
CA ASP A 236 7.10 6.28 6.11
C ASP A 236 5.92 7.10 6.63
N GLY A 237 5.53 6.81 7.87
CA GLY A 237 4.47 7.50 8.60
C GLY A 237 5.03 8.47 9.63
N THR A 238 6.22 9.02 9.39
CA THR A 238 6.87 9.95 10.32
C THR A 238 6.05 11.22 10.45
N ILE A 239 5.60 11.47 11.67
CA ILE A 239 4.98 12.73 12.06
C ILE A 239 5.76 13.27 13.25
N TYR A 240 6.65 14.22 12.95
CA TYR A 240 7.45 14.92 13.94
C TYR A 240 6.88 16.31 14.17
N ASP A 241 6.67 16.63 15.45
CA ASP A 241 6.21 17.94 15.87
C ASP A 241 7.37 18.69 16.57
N PRO A 242 7.71 19.93 16.14
CA PRO A 242 8.75 20.76 16.77
C PRO A 242 8.58 20.95 18.29
N SER A 243 7.39 20.74 18.87
CA SER A 243 7.21 20.75 20.33
C SER A 243 8.00 19.67 21.09
N SER A 244 8.53 18.66 20.38
CA SER A 244 9.33 17.57 20.95
C SER A 244 10.85 17.84 21.04
N GLY A 245 11.27 19.11 20.95
CA GLY A 245 12.65 19.53 21.30
C GLY A 245 13.54 19.92 20.12
N ILE A 246 13.02 20.04 18.89
CA ILE A 246 13.75 20.64 17.75
C ILE A 246 13.28 22.09 17.58
N ASN A 247 14.26 22.99 17.48
CA ASN A 247 14.12 24.45 17.42
C ASN A 247 12.80 24.97 16.80
N VAL A 248 12.08 25.76 17.60
CA VAL A 248 10.89 26.53 17.22
C VAL A 248 11.22 27.36 15.98
N GLY A 249 10.73 26.94 14.81
CA GLY A 249 11.07 27.58 13.52
C GLY A 249 11.23 26.62 12.35
N ARG A 250 11.26 25.30 12.58
CA ARG A 250 11.19 24.30 11.50
C ARG A 250 9.77 23.79 11.26
N PRO A 251 9.35 23.64 10.00
CA PRO A 251 8.12 22.94 9.67
C PRO A 251 8.10 21.54 10.29
N GLY A 252 6.95 21.09 10.76
CA GLY A 252 6.78 19.70 11.17
C GLY A 252 7.05 18.74 10.02
N ILE A 253 7.68 17.58 10.31
CA ILE A 253 7.80 16.49 9.34
C ILE A 253 6.45 15.78 9.32
N ARG A 254 5.79 15.69 8.18
CA ARG A 254 4.50 14.99 8.03
C ARG A 254 4.54 14.13 6.77
N HIS A 255 4.90 12.86 6.92
CA HIS A 255 5.14 11.96 5.79
C HIS A 255 4.05 10.91 5.60
N ALA A 256 3.82 10.59 4.33
CA ALA A 256 3.09 9.43 3.87
C ALA A 256 3.73 8.90 2.58
N HIS A 257 5.03 8.66 2.63
CA HIS A 257 5.78 8.14 1.49
C HIS A 257 5.78 6.62 1.50
N PHE A 258 5.59 6.03 0.34
CA PHE A 258 5.56 4.59 0.16
C PHE A 258 6.82 4.14 -0.56
N TYR A 259 7.40 3.06 -0.05
CA TYR A 259 8.59 2.45 -0.62
C TYR A 259 8.35 0.97 -0.81
N ARG A 260 8.79 0.44 -1.94
CA ARG A 260 8.76 -0.98 -2.24
C ARG A 260 10.07 -1.61 -1.78
N VAL A 261 9.98 -2.68 -1.01
CA VAL A 261 11.16 -3.41 -0.53
C VAL A 261 11.72 -4.26 -1.67
N THR A 262 13.02 -4.12 -1.96
CA THR A 262 13.71 -4.85 -3.01
C THR A 262 14.58 -5.98 -2.45
N ALA A 263 15.19 -5.77 -1.28
CA ALA A 263 15.97 -6.78 -0.58
C ALA A 263 15.88 -6.61 0.94
N ILE A 264 16.17 -7.69 1.65
CA ILE A 264 16.15 -7.76 3.11
C ILE A 264 17.45 -8.45 3.53
N THR A 265 18.26 -7.79 4.34
CA THR A 265 19.56 -8.27 4.77
C THR A 265 19.66 -8.17 6.29
N GLU A 266 20.11 -9.23 6.96
CA GLU A 266 20.43 -9.15 8.39
C GLU A 266 21.79 -8.48 8.59
N THR A 267 21.86 -7.58 9.56
CA THR A 267 23.10 -6.88 9.90
C THR A 267 23.87 -7.63 10.98
N PRO A 268 25.22 -7.59 10.98
CA PRO A 268 26.03 -8.21 12.04
C PRO A 268 25.72 -7.70 13.46
N ALA A 269 25.14 -6.49 13.57
CA ALA A 269 24.78 -5.86 14.84
C ALA A 269 23.41 -6.32 15.39
N GLY A 270 22.75 -7.30 14.78
CA GLY A 270 21.48 -7.85 15.27
C GLY A 270 20.23 -7.05 14.90
N GLY A 271 20.28 -6.27 13.82
CA GLY A 271 19.12 -5.61 13.20
C GLY A 271 18.87 -6.07 11.77
N THR A 272 17.79 -5.58 11.16
CA THR A 272 17.44 -5.87 9.75
C THR A 272 17.58 -4.62 8.89
N GLN A 273 18.25 -4.74 7.74
CA GLN A 273 18.32 -3.71 6.72
C GLN A 273 17.35 -4.03 5.59
N LEU A 274 16.51 -3.06 5.25
CA LEU A 274 15.61 -3.12 4.10
C LEU A 274 16.20 -2.26 2.99
N GLU A 275 16.42 -2.84 1.81
CA GLU A 275 16.64 -2.06 0.59
C GLU A 275 15.29 -1.70 -0.01
N VAL A 276 15.12 -0.44 -0.39
CA VAL A 276 13.84 0.10 -0.85
C VAL A 276 13.96 0.92 -2.13
N GLN A 277 12.85 1.00 -2.86
CA GLN A 277 12.71 1.80 -4.08
C GLN A 277 11.38 2.57 -4.06
N PRO A 278 11.33 3.85 -4.49
CA PRO A 278 12.46 4.71 -4.89
C PRO A 278 13.37 5.08 -3.71
N PRO A 279 14.50 5.78 -3.92
CA PRO A 279 15.32 6.30 -2.83
C PRO A 279 14.50 7.14 -1.83
N LEU A 280 14.96 7.13 -0.58
CA LEU A 280 14.33 7.84 0.53
C LEU A 280 14.21 9.34 0.20
N ARG A 281 13.04 9.90 0.46
CA ARG A 281 12.73 11.29 0.06
C ARG A 281 13.25 12.26 1.11
N THR A 282 13.61 13.46 0.65
CA THR A 282 13.88 14.59 1.53
C THR A 282 12.62 14.90 2.33
N PRO A 283 12.76 15.17 3.65
CA PRO A 283 11.61 15.50 4.46
C PRO A 283 10.89 16.77 4.00
N THR A 284 9.62 16.90 4.42
CA THR A 284 8.75 18.02 4.04
C THR A 284 9.23 19.39 4.52
N ASP A 285 10.18 19.43 5.45
CA ASP A 285 10.88 20.66 5.88
C ASP A 285 11.96 21.12 4.87
N GLY A 286 12.20 20.35 3.81
CA GLY A 286 13.19 20.62 2.76
C GLY A 286 14.64 20.32 3.17
N ASN A 287 14.86 19.78 4.36
CA ASN A 287 16.20 19.60 4.90
C ASN A 287 16.74 18.18 4.63
N PRO A 288 17.84 18.00 3.89
CA PRO A 288 18.35 16.68 3.51
C PRO A 288 19.06 15.91 4.64
N ILE A 289 18.99 16.37 5.89
CA ILE A 289 19.66 15.73 7.02
C ILE A 289 18.89 14.45 7.41
N PRO A 290 19.60 13.35 7.73
CA PRO A 290 18.96 12.15 8.25
C PRO A 290 18.10 12.42 9.50
N TYR A 291 16.99 11.71 9.62
CA TYR A 291 16.06 11.87 10.74
C TYR A 291 15.58 10.51 11.25
N SER A 292 15.28 10.46 12.55
CA SER A 292 14.64 9.30 13.17
C SER A 292 13.13 9.40 13.00
N GLY A 293 12.52 8.38 12.39
CA GLY A 293 11.13 8.37 11.97
C GLY A 293 10.34 7.16 12.45
N THR A 294 9.13 7.03 11.89
CA THR A 294 8.22 5.89 12.11
C THR A 294 7.96 5.18 10.78
N LEU A 295 8.34 3.91 10.70
CA LEU A 295 8.06 3.04 9.56
C LEU A 295 6.84 2.16 9.88
N ILE A 296 5.91 2.06 8.94
CA ILE A 296 4.72 1.20 9.05
C ILE A 296 4.80 0.14 7.96
N LEU A 297 4.83 -1.13 8.35
CA LEU A 297 4.79 -2.26 7.45
C LEU A 297 3.33 -2.64 7.16
N LEU A 298 3.00 -2.78 5.87
CA LEU A 298 1.67 -3.14 5.43
C LEU A 298 1.67 -4.54 4.83
N ARG A 299 0.97 -5.48 5.49
CA ARG A 299 0.87 -6.85 4.98
C ARG A 299 -0.15 -6.96 3.85
N GLY A 300 0.17 -7.78 2.86
CA GLY A 300 -0.75 -8.14 1.78
C GLY A 300 -1.05 -7.00 0.79
N VAL A 301 -0.18 -5.98 0.70
CA VAL A 301 -0.32 -4.92 -0.30
C VAL A 301 0.04 -5.48 -1.68
N SER A 302 -0.93 -5.50 -2.58
CA SER A 302 -0.72 -5.84 -3.99
C SER A 302 -0.04 -4.71 -4.76
N GLY A 303 -0.37 -3.45 -4.44
CA GLY A 303 0.21 -2.30 -5.10
C GLY A 303 -0.14 -0.98 -4.44
N VAL A 304 0.71 0.02 -4.66
CA VAL A 304 0.51 1.41 -4.25
C VAL A 304 0.48 2.29 -5.49
N PHE A 305 -0.60 3.04 -5.66
CA PHE A 305 -0.88 3.84 -6.84
C PHE A 305 -0.94 5.32 -6.44
N ILE A 306 0.12 6.05 -6.72
CA ILE A 306 0.15 7.50 -6.57
C ILE A 306 -0.68 8.10 -7.71
N ARG A 307 -1.68 8.91 -7.37
CA ARG A 307 -2.60 9.53 -8.33
C ARG A 307 -2.28 10.99 -8.53
N ASN A 308 -2.79 11.54 -9.63
CA ASN A 308 -2.74 12.98 -9.85
C ASN A 308 -3.44 13.69 -8.68
N PRO A 309 -2.94 14.86 -8.25
CA PRO A 309 -3.62 15.63 -7.23
C PRO A 309 -5.10 15.82 -7.54
N ILE A 310 -5.93 15.74 -6.50
CA ILE A 310 -7.33 16.14 -6.57
C ILE A 310 -7.37 17.65 -6.37
N ASN A 311 -8.16 18.33 -7.20
CA ASN A 311 -8.36 19.77 -7.15
C ASN A 311 -9.85 20.04 -6.91
N GLY A 312 -10.17 21.22 -6.39
CA GLY A 312 -11.55 21.62 -6.12
C GLY A 312 -12.35 22.12 -7.33
N ASN A 313 -11.77 22.14 -8.54
CA ASN A 313 -12.41 22.63 -9.75
C ASN A 313 -13.06 21.49 -10.55
#